data_AF-A0A5S4YP75-F1
#
_entry.id   AF-A0A5S4YP75-F1
#
_cell.length_a   1.000
_cell.length_b   1.000
_cell.length_c   1.000
_cell.angle_alpha   90.00
_cell.angle_beta   90.00
_cell.angle_gamma   90.00
#
_symmetry.space_group_name_H-M   'P 1'
#
loop_
_entity.id
_entity.type
_entity.pdbx_description
1 polymer ?
#
loop_
_entity_poly.entity_id
_entity_poly.type
_entity_poly.pdbx_seq_one_letter_code
_entity_poly.pdbx_strand_id
1 'polypeptide(L)' 'MQPNNTLSLPAVIERFRAYKAANPSWGSLHLVLDDGNVRNKHVTCAAEYALETGDTEGFELAGLLLQLSTTQRQKLRNI' A
#
# COMPACT_ATOMS: atom_id res chain seq x y z
N MET A 1 17.67 -2.91 -18.97
CA MET A 1 17.77 -3.44 -17.60
C MET A 1 17.51 -2.29 -16.65
N GLN A 2 16.37 -2.26 -15.96
CA GLN A 2 16.16 -1.26 -14.92
C GLN A 2 16.83 -1.73 -13.63
N PRO A 3 17.54 -0.85 -12.89
CA PRO A 3 18.21 -1.22 -11.65
C PRO A 3 17.15 -1.62 -10.62
N ASN A 4 17.36 -2.75 -9.96
CA ASN A 4 16.62 -3.15 -8.77
C ASN A 4 16.84 -2.09 -7.69
N ASN A 5 15.99 -1.05 -7.69
CA ASN A 5 15.94 -0.05 -6.65
C ASN A 5 15.20 -0.67 -5.47
N THR A 6 15.88 -1.53 -4.73
CA THR A 6 15.34 -2.19 -3.54
C THR A 6 15.14 -1.10 -2.48
N LEU A 7 13.98 -0.44 -2.49
CA LEU A 7 13.58 0.49 -1.45
C LEU A 7 13.72 -0.22 -0.09
N SER A 8 14.52 0.35 0.79
CA SER A 8 14.71 -0.21 2.13
C SER A 8 13.37 -0.24 2.89
N LEU A 9 13.20 -1.21 3.78
CA LEU A 9 11.96 -1.33 4.56
C LEU A 9 11.60 -0.03 5.33
N PRO A 10 12.55 0.70 5.95
CA PRO A 10 12.24 2.01 6.54
C PRO A 10 11.71 3.02 5.52
N ALA A 11 12.32 3.12 4.33
CA ALA A 11 11.85 4.03 3.29
C ALA A 11 10.43 3.67 2.80
N VAL A 12 10.11 2.38 2.71
CA VAL A 12 8.75 1.92 2.41
C VAL A 12 7.76 2.35 3.50
N ILE A 13 8.10 2.13 4.77
CA ILE A 13 7.25 2.53 5.91
C ILE A 13 6.99 4.04 5.91
N GLU A 14 8.01 4.85 5.64
CA GLU A 14 7.84 6.31 5.58
C GLU A 14 6.90 6.75 4.45
N ARG A 15 6.91 6.09 3.28
CA ARG A 15 5.93 6.37 2.22
C ARG A 15 4.50 6.06 2.67
N PHE A 16 4.28 4.92 3.33
CA PHE A 16 2.95 4.60 3.86
C PHE A 16 2.50 5.62 4.93
N ARG A 17 3.39 6.07 5.80
CA ARG A 17 3.08 7.13 6.79
C ARG A 17 2.70 8.45 6.13
N ALA A 18 3.47 8.88 5.13
CA ALA A 18 3.17 10.09 4.37
C ALA A 18 1.80 9.99 3.68
N TYR A 19 1.50 8.85 3.07
CA TYR A 19 0.22 8.62 2.43
C TYR A 19 -0.95 8.60 3.41
N LYS A 20 -0.81 7.98 4.59
CA LYS A 20 -1.82 8.03 5.67
C LYS A 20 -2.04 9.45 6.20
N ALA A 21 -0.97 10.25 6.31
CA ALA A 21 -1.08 11.64 6.75
C ALA A 21 -1.85 12.50 5.74
N ALA A 22 -1.65 12.25 4.44
CA ALA A 22 -2.38 12.93 3.37
C ALA A 22 -3.82 12.41 3.19
N ASN A 23 -4.06 11.14 3.53
CA ASN A 23 -5.34 10.47 3.37
C ASN A 23 -5.80 9.87 4.71
N PRO A 24 -6.54 10.64 5.53
CA PRO A 24 -7.19 10.11 6.72
C PRO A 24 -8.03 8.89 6.33
N SER A 25 -7.85 7.77 7.03
CA SER A 25 -8.41 6.45 6.69
C SER A 25 -7.81 5.79 5.44
N TRP A 26 -6.53 6.01 5.14
CA TRP A 26 -5.76 5.31 4.09
C TRP A 26 -6.30 5.42 2.66
N GLY A 27 -7.19 6.37 2.35
CA GLY A 27 -7.63 6.64 0.97
C GLY A 27 -8.06 5.37 0.22
N SER A 28 -7.49 5.15 -0.96
CA SER A 28 -7.78 3.96 -1.78
C SER A 28 -7.35 2.63 -1.16
N LEU A 29 -6.47 2.66 -0.16
CA LEU A 29 -5.96 1.48 0.53
C LEU A 29 -6.72 1.13 1.81
N HIS A 30 -7.79 1.85 2.17
CA HIS A 30 -8.58 1.62 3.40
C HIS A 30 -9.01 0.18 3.59
N LEU A 31 -9.52 -0.46 2.52
CA LEU A 31 -9.91 -1.88 2.52
C LEU A 31 -8.79 -2.78 3.05
N VAL A 32 -7.54 -2.50 2.70
CA VAL A 32 -6.40 -3.35 3.08
C VAL A 32 -5.88 -2.96 4.46
N LEU A 33 -5.69 -1.66 4.71
CA LEU A 33 -4.92 -1.16 5.83
C LEU A 33 -5.78 -0.82 7.06
N ASP A 34 -7.00 -0.32 6.88
CA ASP A 34 -7.97 -0.16 7.97
C ASP A 34 -8.72 -1.46 8.23
N ASP A 35 -9.41 -1.99 7.21
CA ASP A 35 -10.30 -3.15 7.40
C ASP A 35 -9.52 -4.47 7.58
N GLY A 36 -8.23 -4.48 7.24
CA GLY A 36 -7.36 -5.64 7.46
C GLY A 36 -7.48 -6.74 6.42
N ASN A 37 -8.00 -6.41 5.23
CA ASN A 37 -8.13 -7.36 4.14
C ASN A 37 -6.76 -7.59 3.45
N VAL A 38 -5.80 -8.22 4.12
CA VAL A 38 -4.38 -8.30 3.66
C VAL A 38 -4.07 -9.33 2.57
N ARG A 39 -5.06 -10.05 2.02
CA ARG A 39 -4.86 -11.04 0.93
C ARG A 39 -4.64 -10.34 -0.42
N ASN A 40 -3.89 -10.98 -1.33
CA ASN A 40 -3.57 -10.41 -2.66
C ASN A 40 -4.80 -9.88 -3.40
N LYS A 41 -5.90 -10.63 -3.43
CA LYS A 41 -7.13 -10.20 -4.13
C LYS A 41 -7.67 -8.85 -3.67
N HIS A 42 -7.51 -8.53 -2.40
CA HIS A 42 -7.97 -7.26 -1.83
C HIS A 42 -6.99 -6.14 -2.14
N VAL A 43 -5.69 -6.43 -2.14
CA VAL A 43 -4.66 -5.47 -2.59
C VAL A 43 -4.85 -5.13 -4.06
N THR A 44 -5.15 -6.13 -4.91
CA THR A 44 -5.48 -5.92 -6.32
C THR A 44 -6.73 -5.06 -6.49
N CYS A 45 -7.81 -5.34 -5.75
CA CYS A 45 -9.02 -4.52 -5.76
C CYS A 45 -8.74 -3.07 -5.33
N ALA A 46 -7.93 -2.86 -4.30
CA ALA A 46 -7.50 -1.52 -3.88
C ALA A 46 -6.64 -0.82 -4.94
N ALA A 47 -5.77 -1.55 -5.64
CA ALA A 47 -4.98 -1.01 -6.75
C ALA A 47 -5.87 -0.58 -7.93
N GLU A 48 -6.83 -1.42 -8.33
CA GLU A 48 -7.79 -1.10 -9.39
C GLU A 48 -8.59 0.16 -9.03
N TYR A 49 -9.10 0.24 -7.80
CA TYR A 49 -9.81 1.41 -7.31
C TYR A 49 -8.93 2.67 -7.29
N ALA A 50 -7.67 2.55 -6.85
CA ALA A 50 -6.73 3.68 -6.86
C ALA A 50 -6.46 4.17 -8.29
N LEU A 51 -6.33 3.26 -9.25
CA LEU A 51 -6.17 3.60 -10.66
C LEU A 51 -7.41 4.31 -11.22
N GLU A 52 -8.61 3.79 -10.94
CA GLU A 52 -9.89 4.35 -11.40
C GLU A 52 -10.15 5.75 -10.86
N THR A 53 -9.73 6.02 -9.63
CA THR A 53 -9.91 7.32 -8.95
C THR A 53 -8.78 8.32 -9.21
N GLY A 54 -7.72 7.91 -9.92
CA GLY A 54 -6.54 8.74 -10.19
C GLY A 54 -5.58 8.87 -9.00
N ASP A 55 -5.74 8.05 -7.95
CA ASP A 55 -4.85 7.98 -6.80
C ASP A 55 -3.56 7.23 -7.15
N THR A 56 -2.65 7.95 -7.79
CA THR A 56 -1.39 7.41 -8.31
C THR A 56 -0.49 6.87 -7.19
N GLU A 57 -0.39 7.58 -6.06
CA GLU A 57 0.41 7.10 -4.91
C GLU A 57 -0.23 5.85 -4.29
N GLY A 58 -1.55 5.82 -4.13
CA GLY A 58 -2.27 4.64 -3.66
C GLY A 58 -2.03 3.42 -4.56
N PHE A 59 -2.04 3.60 -5.88
CA PHE A 59 -1.75 2.54 -6.85
C PHE A 59 -0.32 2.00 -6.71
N GLU A 60 0.69 2.89 -6.60
CA GLU A 60 2.09 2.49 -6.40
C GLU A 60 2.29 1.74 -5.09
N LEU A 61 1.70 2.25 -4.00
CA LEU A 61 1.75 1.62 -2.68
C LEU A 61 1.04 0.25 -2.68
N ALA A 62 -0.05 0.07 -3.42
CA ALA A 62 -0.66 -1.24 -3.63
C ALA A 62 0.30 -2.22 -4.33
N GLY A 63 1.08 -1.74 -5.30
CA GLY A 63 2.17 -2.51 -5.92
C GLY A 63 3.22 -2.97 -4.91
N LEU A 64 3.63 -2.09 -3.98
CA LEU A 64 4.54 -2.45 -2.89
C LEU A 64 3.90 -3.46 -1.94
N LEU A 65 2.61 -3.30 -1.59
CA LEU A 65 1.88 -4.28 -0.77
C LEU A 65 1.91 -5.67 -1.42
N LEU A 66 1.73 -5.78 -2.74
CA LEU A 66 1.78 -7.06 -3.45
C LEU A 66 3.14 -7.78 -3.33
N GLN A 67 4.24 -7.04 -3.17
CA GLN A 67 5.58 -7.60 -2.95
C GLN A 67 5.81 -8.09 -1.51
N LEU A 68 4.98 -7.66 -0.56
CA LEU A 68 5.07 -8.05 0.84
C LEU A 68 4.26 -9.33 1.14
N SER A 69 4.73 -10.11 2.11
CA SER A 69 3.93 -11.19 2.70
C SER A 69 2.70 -10.64 3.44
N THR A 70 1.68 -11.47 3.61
CA THR A 70 0.48 -11.14 4.41
C THR A 70 0.82 -10.68 5.83
N THR A 71 1.85 -11.30 6.45
CA THR A 71 2.31 -10.91 7.80
C THR A 71 2.94 -9.53 7.82
N GLN A 72 3.73 -9.17 6.80
CA GLN A 72 4.31 -7.82 6.70
C GLN A 72 3.22 -6.76 6.46
N ARG A 73 2.24 -7.05 5.60
CA ARG A 73 1.09 -6.16 5.38
C ARG A 73 0.30 -5.92 6.67
N GLN A 74 0.11 -6.97 7.46
CA GLN A 74 -0.58 -6.87 8.76
C GLN A 74 0.15 -5.93 9.73
N LYS A 75 1.49 -5.88 9.70
CA LYS A 75 2.28 -4.94 10.52
C LYS A 75 2.11 -3.49 10.09
N LEU A 76 1.95 -3.23 8.79
CA LEU A 76 1.74 -1.87 8.25
C LEU A 76 0.42 -1.24 8.71
N ARG A 77 -0.55 -2.04 9.16
CA ARG A 77 -1.81 -1.51 9.69
C ARG A 77 -1.63 -0.66 10.95
N ASN A 78 -0.55 -0.89 11.69
CA ASN A 78 -0.30 -0.28 12.99
C ASN A 78 0.69 0.91 12.95
N ILE A 79 0.99 1.45 11.75
CA ILE A 79 1.95 2.56 11.60
C ILE A 79 1.31 3.93 11.55
#